data_AF-A0A8T7I0V0-F1
#
_entry.id   AF-A0A8T7I0V0-F1
#
_cell.length_a   1.000
_cell.length_b   1.000
_cell.length_c   1.000
_cell.angle_alpha   90.00
_cell.angle_beta   90.00
_cell.angle_gamma   90.00
#
_symmetry.space_group_name_H-M   'P 1'
#
loop_
_entity.id
_entity.type
_entity.pdbx_description
1 polymer ?
#
loop_
_entity_poly.entity_id
_entity_poly.type
_entity_poly.pdbx_seq_one_letter_code
_entity_poly.pdbx_strand_id
1 'polypeptide(L)'
;MLFRIMLPLCIAMLAVNVSTAAAPAKAPLCKACHGEKGNKPLMDGYPKLAGQNKGYLVQALKAYRDGLRQGGQSAVMTAQAKALSDEEIEALADYYAKQ
;
A
#
# COMPACT_ATOMS: atom_id res chain seq x y z
N MET A 1 18.87 32.26 49.79
CA MET A 1 18.08 32.57 48.58
C MET A 1 18.88 32.07 47.39
N LEU A 2 18.69 30.79 47.05
CA LEU A 2 17.84 30.32 45.94
C LEU A 2 18.68 30.03 44.68
N PHE A 3 19.12 28.78 44.64
CA PHE A 3 19.56 28.01 43.48
C PHE A 3 18.84 28.38 42.19
N ARG A 4 19.57 28.68 41.11
CA ARG A 4 19.12 28.44 39.73
C ARG A 4 20.30 27.96 38.88
N ILE A 5 20.63 26.68 39.06
CA ILE A 5 21.40 25.87 38.13
C ILE A 5 20.63 25.85 36.80
N MET A 6 21.10 26.60 35.80
CA MET A 6 20.63 26.49 34.42
C MET A 6 21.26 25.22 33.81
N LEU A 7 20.61 24.08 34.03
CA LEU A 7 20.89 22.86 33.28
C LEU A 7 20.38 23.09 31.84
N PRO A 8 21.23 23.08 30.80
CA PRO A 8 20.73 23.14 29.44
C PRO A 8 19.97 21.84 29.19
N LEU A 9 18.66 21.97 29.01
CA LEU A 9 17.79 20.88 28.59
C LEU A 9 18.24 20.44 27.20
N CYS A 10 19.19 19.50 27.18
CA CYS A 10 19.61 18.81 25.98
C CYS A 10 18.43 17.93 25.56
N ILE A 11 17.54 18.49 24.74
CA ILE A 11 16.46 17.73 24.09
C ILE A 11 17.16 16.76 23.14
N ALA A 12 17.41 15.54 23.61
CA ALA A 12 17.77 14.43 22.75
C ALA A 12 16.58 14.17 21.84
N MET A 13 16.64 14.66 20.60
CA MET A 13 15.72 14.28 19.55
C MET A 13 15.84 12.76 19.35
N LEU A 14 14.85 12.02 19.81
CA LEU A 14 14.66 10.63 19.46
C LEU A 14 14.47 10.58 17.94
N ALA A 15 15.47 10.07 17.23
CA ALA A 15 15.34 9.72 15.83
C ALA A 15 14.30 8.59 15.72
N VAL A 16 13.05 8.95 15.41
CA VAL A 16 12.03 7.98 15.02
C VAL A 16 12.48 7.40 13.69
N ASN A 17 12.98 6.17 13.73
CA ASN A 17 13.35 5.45 12.53
C ASN A 17 12.05 5.05 11.82
N VAL A 18 11.53 5.96 10.97
CA VAL A 18 10.41 5.62 10.08
C VAL A 18 10.96 4.63 9.08
N SER A 19 10.70 3.34 9.33
CA SER A 19 11.10 2.27 8.43
C SER A 19 10.30 2.43 7.13
N THR A 20 10.82 3.21 6.19
CA THR A 20 10.28 3.31 4.84
C THR A 20 10.65 2.01 4.12
N ALA A 21 9.91 0.94 4.39
CA ALA A 21 9.91 -0.19 3.47
C ALA A 21 9.54 0.39 2.10
N ALA A 22 10.48 0.34 1.16
CA ALA A 22 10.29 0.91 -0.16
C ALA A 22 9.06 0.25 -0.79
N ALA A 23 8.19 1.06 -1.41
CA ALA A 23 7.02 0.54 -2.08
C ALA A 23 7.45 -0.41 -3.21
N PRO A 24 6.68 -1.49 -3.50
CA PRO A 24 6.95 -2.36 -4.64
C PRO A 24 7.02 -1.57 -5.94
N ALA A 25 7.86 -2.00 -6.89
CA ALA A 25 8.09 -1.29 -8.15
C ALA A 25 6.80 -1.01 -8.95
N LYS A 26 5.77 -1.85 -8.79
CA LYS A 26 4.47 -1.73 -9.47
C LYS A 26 3.44 -0.88 -8.70
N ALA A 27 3.69 -0.54 -7.43
CA ALA A 27 2.76 0.26 -6.61
C ALA A 27 2.41 1.63 -7.22
N PRO A 28 3.32 2.34 -7.93
CA PRO A 28 2.97 3.57 -8.64
C PRO A 28 1.88 3.41 -9.70
N LEU A 29 1.74 2.22 -10.31
CA LEU A 29 0.66 1.95 -11.28
C LEU A 29 -0.68 1.76 -10.56
N CYS A 30 -0.66 1.07 -9.43
CA CYS A 30 -1.85 0.79 -8.63
C CYS A 30 -2.46 2.09 -8.05
N LYS A 31 -1.61 3.02 -7.58
CA LYS A 31 -2.09 4.27 -6.98
C LYS A 31 -2.78 5.21 -7.97
N ALA A 32 -2.51 5.07 -9.28
CA ALA A 32 -3.14 5.87 -10.34
C ALA A 32 -4.67 5.71 -10.38
N CYS A 33 -5.19 4.59 -9.84
CA CYS A 33 -6.62 4.32 -9.73
C CYS A 33 -7.08 4.18 -8.27
N HIS A 34 -6.27 3.54 -7.42
CA HIS A 34 -6.65 3.22 -6.04
C HIS A 34 -6.26 4.28 -5.00
N GLY A 35 -5.58 5.36 -5.42
CA GLY A 35 -5.10 6.44 -4.57
C GLY A 35 -3.71 6.18 -3.99
N GLU A 36 -3.06 7.25 -3.48
CA GLU A 36 -1.62 7.26 -3.12
C GLU A 36 -1.17 6.08 -2.26
N LYS A 37 -1.98 5.70 -1.26
CA LYS A 37 -1.75 4.54 -0.40
C LYS A 37 -2.81 3.45 -0.56
N GLY A 38 -3.64 3.52 -1.59
CA GLY A 38 -4.79 2.63 -1.75
C GLY A 38 -5.98 2.98 -0.84
N ASN A 39 -5.99 4.16 -0.21
CA ASN A 39 -6.95 4.54 0.83
C ASN A 39 -8.14 5.36 0.30
N LYS A 40 -7.94 6.15 -0.74
CA LYS A 40 -8.97 6.99 -1.39
C LYS A 40 -8.90 6.79 -2.91
N PRO A 41 -9.71 5.88 -3.47
CA PRO A 41 -9.77 5.66 -4.91
C PRO A 41 -10.17 6.92 -5.68
N LEU A 42 -9.75 7.03 -6.94
CA LEU A 42 -9.98 8.24 -7.74
C LEU A 42 -11.40 8.35 -8.30
N MET A 43 -12.13 7.23 -8.39
CA MET A 43 -13.50 7.18 -8.91
C MET A 43 -14.39 6.31 -8.04
N ASP A 44 -15.66 6.70 -7.95
CA ASP A 44 -16.70 5.93 -7.27
C ASP A 44 -16.91 4.62 -8.04
N GLY A 45 -16.49 3.51 -7.43
CA GLY A 45 -16.50 2.17 -8.03
C GLY A 45 -15.14 1.47 -8.01
N TYR A 46 -14.04 2.21 -7.82
CA TYR A 46 -12.74 1.58 -7.58
C TYR A 46 -12.60 1.20 -6.10
N PRO A 47 -12.10 -0.01 -5.79
CA PRO A 47 -12.01 -0.47 -4.41
C PRO A 47 -10.83 0.16 -3.67
N LYS A 48 -11.01 0.35 -2.37
CA LYS A 48 -9.94 0.64 -1.41
C LYS A 48 -9.05 -0.60 -1.25
N LEU A 49 -7.73 -0.42 -1.28
CA LEU A 49 -6.73 -1.48 -1.06
C LEU A 49 -6.09 -1.41 0.33
N ALA A 50 -5.95 -0.20 0.91
CA ALA A 50 -5.29 0.01 2.19
C ALA A 50 -5.97 -0.75 3.33
N GLY A 51 -5.18 -1.54 4.06
CA GLY A 51 -5.62 -2.35 5.19
C GLY A 51 -6.43 -3.60 4.81
N GLN A 52 -6.50 -3.94 3.52
CA GLN A 52 -7.16 -5.18 3.09
C GLN A 52 -6.32 -6.40 3.48
N ASN A 53 -6.96 -7.54 3.73
CA ASN A 53 -6.25 -8.77 4.03
C ASN A 53 -5.28 -9.16 2.90
N LYS A 54 -4.01 -9.44 3.24
CA LYS A 54 -2.98 -9.83 2.27
C LYS A 54 -3.41 -11.02 1.43
N GLY A 55 -3.89 -12.09 2.05
CA GLY A 55 -4.33 -13.30 1.34
C GLY A 55 -5.50 -13.05 0.40
N TYR A 56 -6.41 -12.14 0.75
CA TYR A 56 -7.45 -11.68 -0.16
C TYR A 56 -6.88 -10.94 -1.37
N LEU A 57 -5.95 -10.00 -1.15
CA LEU A 57 -5.32 -9.25 -2.23
C LEU A 57 -4.56 -10.17 -3.20
N VAL A 58 -3.80 -11.15 -2.69
CA VAL A 58 -3.12 -12.16 -3.51
C VAL A 58 -4.13 -12.93 -4.36
N GLN A 59 -5.16 -13.51 -3.74
CA GLN A 59 -6.17 -14.29 -4.44
C GLN A 59 -6.91 -13.45 -5.49
N ALA A 60 -7.27 -12.21 -5.16
CA ALA A 60 -7.95 -11.32 -6.08
C ALA A 60 -7.08 -10.98 -7.29
N LEU A 61 -5.81 -10.61 -7.08
CA LEU A 61 -4.89 -10.27 -8.16
C LEU A 61 -4.62 -11.48 -9.08
N LYS A 62 -4.40 -12.67 -8.51
CA LYS A 62 -4.27 -13.91 -9.29
C LYS A 62 -5.54 -14.21 -10.08
N ALA A 63 -6.71 -14.12 -9.44
CA ALA A 63 -7.98 -14.35 -10.12
C ALA A 63 -8.23 -13.36 -11.28
N TYR A 64 -7.81 -12.10 -11.16
CA TYR A 64 -7.87 -11.14 -12.27
C TYR A 64 -6.87 -11.46 -13.38
N ARG A 65 -5.62 -11.81 -13.03
CA ARG A 65 -4.56 -12.18 -13.98
C ARG A 65 -4.96 -13.40 -14.81
N ASP A 66 -5.50 -14.41 -14.13
CA ASP A 66 -5.84 -15.72 -14.69
C ASP A 66 -7.24 -15.73 -15.33
N GLY A 67 -7.95 -14.59 -15.30
CA GLY A 67 -9.27 -14.43 -15.93
C GLY A 67 -10.43 -15.11 -15.20
N LEU A 68 -10.21 -15.55 -13.97
CA LEU A 68 -11.20 -16.24 -13.12
C LEU A 68 -12.20 -15.27 -12.46
N ARG A 69 -11.83 -13.99 -12.31
CA ARG A 69 -12.72 -12.95 -11.78
C ARG A 69 -13.23 -12.06 -12.91
N GLN A 70 -14.54 -12.14 -13.17
CA GLN A 70 -15.20 -11.53 -14.33
C GLN A 70 -16.40 -10.64 -13.94
N GLY A 71 -16.97 -9.94 -14.91
CA GLY A 71 -18.15 -9.07 -14.76
C GLY A 71 -17.83 -7.62 -14.39
N GLY A 72 -18.79 -6.71 -14.63
CA GLY A 72 -18.65 -5.28 -14.36
C GLY A 72 -17.34 -4.68 -14.89
N GLN A 73 -16.62 -3.95 -14.04
CA GLN A 73 -15.35 -3.29 -14.39
C GLN A 73 -14.11 -4.20 -14.23
N SER A 74 -14.29 -5.52 -14.12
CA SER A 74 -13.17 -6.48 -13.93
C SER A 74 -12.15 -6.42 -15.05
N ALA A 75 -12.56 -6.18 -16.30
CA ALA A 75 -11.67 -6.10 -17.45
C ALA A 75 -10.55 -5.07 -17.27
N VAL A 76 -10.83 -3.95 -16.59
CA VAL A 76 -9.83 -2.91 -16.28
C VAL A 76 -8.73 -3.49 -15.40
N MET A 77 -9.09 -4.17 -14.30
CA MET A 77 -8.10 -4.77 -13.41
C MET A 77 -7.44 -6.01 -14.00
N THR A 78 -8.15 -6.81 -14.79
CA THR A 78 -7.56 -7.95 -15.52
C THR A 78 -6.44 -7.48 -16.43
N ALA A 79 -6.61 -6.37 -17.16
CA ALA A 79 -5.55 -5.81 -17.99
C ALA A 79 -4.29 -5.43 -17.19
N GLN A 80 -4.47 -4.88 -15.98
CA GLN A 80 -3.34 -4.55 -15.10
C GLN A 80 -2.68 -5.80 -14.49
N ALA A 81 -3.49 -6.74 -14.00
CA ALA A 81 -3.03 -7.94 -13.32
C ALA A 81 -2.29 -8.91 -14.26
N LYS A 82 -2.61 -8.91 -15.56
CA LYS A 82 -1.92 -9.72 -16.59
C LYS A 82 -0.41 -9.46 -16.69
N ALA A 83 0.06 -8.28 -16.29
CA ALA A 83 1.47 -7.90 -16.36
C ALA A 83 2.24 -8.18 -15.06
N LEU A 84 1.63 -8.86 -14.08
CA LEU A 84 2.22 -9.11 -12.77
C LEU A 84 2.74 -10.55 -12.63
N SER A 85 3.96 -10.69 -12.14
CA SER A 85 4.49 -11.98 -11.66
C SER A 85 3.86 -12.36 -10.32
N ASP A 86 4.05 -13.62 -9.88
CA ASP A 86 3.61 -14.05 -8.55
C ASP A 86 4.31 -13.27 -7.43
N GLU A 87 5.60 -13.00 -7.58
CA GLU A 87 6.39 -12.22 -6.63
C GLU A 87 5.89 -10.78 -6.54
N GLU A 88 5.52 -10.16 -7.67
CA GLU A 88 4.96 -8.82 -7.70
C GLU A 88 3.58 -8.75 -7.04
N ILE A 89 2.75 -9.78 -7.25
CA ILE A 89 1.45 -9.91 -6.57
C ILE A 89 1.63 -9.99 -5.06
N GLU A 90 2.53 -10.84 -4.58
CA GLU A 90 2.81 -11.00 -3.15
C GLU A 90 3.35 -9.71 -2.54
N ALA A 91 4.27 -9.03 -3.23
CA ALA A 91 4.84 -7.76 -2.77
C ALA A 91 3.79 -6.65 -2.69
N LEU A 92 2.92 -6.53 -3.71
CA LEU A 92 1.82 -5.55 -3.72
C LEU A 92 0.79 -5.84 -2.62
N ALA A 93 0.41 -7.11 -2.46
CA ALA A 93 -0.53 -7.53 -1.43
C ALA A 93 0.00 -7.27 -0.02
N ASP A 94 1.27 -7.60 0.23
CA ASP A 94 1.94 -7.34 1.50
C ASP A 94 2.02 -5.83 1.81
N TYR A 95 2.38 -5.03 0.80
CA TYR A 95 2.45 -3.59 0.91
C TYR A 95 1.09 -3.01 1.28
N TYR A 96 0.04 -3.22 0.47
CA TYR A 96 -1.27 -2.61 0.70
C TYR A 96 -1.99 -3.11 1.96
N ALA A 97 -1.71 -4.33 2.40
CA ALA A 97 -2.24 -4.84 3.67
C ALA A 97 -1.71 -4.09 4.90
N LYS A 98 -0.55 -3.41 4.78
CA LYS A 98 0.10 -2.66 5.86
C LYS A 98 -0.15 -1.14 5.79
N GLN A 99 -0.92 -0.67 4.82
CA GLN A 99 -1.22 0.76 4.61
C GLN A 99 -2.47 1.26 5.35
#